data_AF-A0A965TCE0-F1
#
_entry.id   AF-A0A965TCE0-F1
#
_cell.length_a   1.000
_cell.length_b   1.000
_cell.length_c   1.000
_cell.angle_alpha   90.00
_cell.angle_beta   90.00
_cell.angle_gamma   90.00
#
_symmetry.space_group_name_H-M   'P 1'
#
loop_
_entity.id
_entity.type
_entity.pdbx_description
1 polymer ?
#
loop_
_entity_poly.entity_id
_entity_poly.type
_entity_poly.pdbx_seq_one_letter_code
_entity_poly.pdbx_strand_id
1 'polypeptide(L)'
;MKKRFLYFLLSILCLLIGVGVYYFFKKDILVYESFIGIKKSNIEGYSFANWLPDLCWEISFLFMLSAIWGNWRLVPLSIKLATLSVIVGTELVQMLGWIPGTGDIKDILVYFIGFSIFTLLFLTKRPKKNL
;
A
#
# COMPACT_ATOMS: atom_id res chain seq x y z
N MET A 1 -12.38 10.31 19.71
CA MET A 1 -11.51 9.14 19.43
C MET A 1 -12.27 7.92 18.92
N LYS A 2 -13.33 7.42 19.60
CA LYS A 2 -14.07 6.21 19.19
C LYS A 2 -14.54 6.19 17.72
N LYS A 3 -15.09 7.29 17.19
CA LYS A 3 -15.53 7.38 15.78
C LYS A 3 -14.37 7.27 14.76
N ARG A 4 -13.21 7.87 15.05
CA ARG A 4 -12.03 7.78 14.15
C ARG A 4 -11.46 6.37 14.11
N PHE A 5 -11.41 5.73 15.28
CA PHE A 5 -11.00 4.33 15.37
C PHE A 5 -11.97 3.40 14.61
N LEU A 6 -13.28 3.66 14.70
CA LEU A 6 -14.28 2.95 13.90
C LEU A 6 -14.05 3.12 12.39
N TYR A 7 -13.81 4.34 11.90
CA TYR A 7 -13.51 4.57 10.48
C TYR A 7 -12.22 3.87 10.04
N PHE A 8 -11.19 3.88 10.89
CA PHE A 8 -9.97 3.13 10.64
C PHE A 8 -10.21 1.62 10.51
N LEU A 9 -10.98 1.03 11.43
CA LEU A 9 -11.35 -0.38 11.34
C LEU A 9 -12.19 -0.69 10.09
N LEU A 10 -13.13 0.19 9.73
CA LEU A 10 -13.92 0.04 8.51
C LEU A 10 -13.05 0.07 7.26
N SER A 11 -12.08 0.99 7.20
CA SER A 11 -11.11 1.07 6.11
C SER A 11 -10.26 -0.20 5.97
N ILE A 12 -9.80 -0.76 7.09
CA ILE A 12 -9.09 -2.05 7.09
C ILE A 12 -10.02 -3.16 6.58
N LEU A 13 -11.26 -3.21 7.03
CA LEU A 13 -12.23 -4.21 6.58
C LEU A 13 -12.46 -4.12 5.06
N CYS A 14 -12.64 -2.92 4.51
CA CYS A 14 -12.77 -2.72 3.07
C CYS A 14 -11.52 -3.16 2.30
N LEU A 15 -10.33 -2.89 2.83
CA LEU A 15 -9.07 -3.38 2.26
C LEU A 15 -9.00 -4.90 2.24
N LEU A 16 -9.34 -5.56 3.35
CA LEU A 16 -9.36 -7.03 3.43
C LEU A 16 -10.37 -7.65 2.46
N ILE A 17 -11.56 -7.05 2.31
CA ILE A 17 -12.56 -7.47 1.33
C ILE A 17 -12.00 -7.30 -0.09
N GLY A 18 -11.41 -6.15 -0.41
CA GLY A 18 -10.81 -5.89 -1.73
C GLY A 18 -9.69 -6.87 -2.06
N VAL A 19 -8.82 -7.17 -1.09
CA VAL A 19 -7.78 -8.19 -1.21
C VAL A 19 -8.38 -9.57 -1.43
N GLY A 20 -9.40 -9.96 -0.65
CA GLY A 20 -10.10 -11.25 -0.81
C GLY A 20 -10.73 -11.41 -2.20
N VAL A 21 -11.40 -10.37 -2.69
CA VAL A 21 -11.98 -10.30 -4.04
C VAL A 21 -10.88 -10.43 -5.10
N TYR A 22 -9.79 -9.67 -4.96
CA TYR A 22 -8.65 -9.74 -5.88
C TYR A 22 -8.05 -11.15 -5.93
N TYR A 23 -7.85 -11.81 -4.78
CA TYR A 23 -7.34 -13.18 -4.75
C TYR A 23 -8.31 -14.19 -5.35
N PHE A 24 -9.61 -14.03 -5.10
CA PHE A 24 -10.64 -14.88 -5.67
C PHE A 24 -10.58 -14.85 -7.20
N PHE A 25 -10.54 -13.65 -7.81
CA PHE A 25 -10.48 -13.48 -9.26
C PHE A 25 -9.08 -13.74 -9.86
N LYS A 26 -7.99 -13.43 -9.14
CA LYS A 26 -6.61 -13.70 -9.60
C LYS A 26 -6.33 -15.19 -9.66
N LYS A 27 -6.94 -15.99 -8.77
CA LYS A 27 -6.85 -17.45 -8.84
C LYS A 27 -7.36 -17.96 -10.18
N ASP A 28 -8.47 -17.40 -10.68
CA ASP A 28 -9.03 -17.76 -11.99
C ASP A 28 -8.15 -17.29 -13.15
N ILE A 29 -7.54 -16.10 -13.07
CA ILE A 29 -6.62 -15.61 -14.12
C ILE A 29 -5.35 -16.47 -14.20
N LEU A 30 -4.73 -16.80 -13.07
CA LEU A 30 -3.52 -17.66 -13.05
C LEU A 30 -3.84 -19.10 -13.49
N VAL A 31 -5.03 -19.61 -13.16
CA VAL A 31 -5.51 -20.91 -13.64
C VAL A 31 -5.79 -20.86 -15.14
N TYR A 32 -6.39 -19.79 -15.66
CA TYR A 32 -6.68 -19.61 -17.08
C TYR A 32 -5.40 -19.43 -17.91
N GLU A 33 -4.43 -18.63 -17.44
CA GLU A 33 -3.09 -18.50 -18.05
C GLU A 33 -2.34 -19.84 -18.05
N SER A 34 -2.46 -20.64 -16.98
CA SER A 34 -1.91 -21.99 -16.94
C SER A 34 -2.60 -22.96 -17.89
N PHE A 35 -3.91 -22.83 -18.09
CA PHE A 35 -4.74 -23.68 -18.96
C PHE A 35 -4.53 -23.37 -20.45
N ILE A 36 -4.23 -22.11 -20.79
CA ILE A 36 -3.88 -21.66 -22.16
C ILE A 36 -2.40 -21.87 -22.48
N GLY A 37 -1.59 -22.32 -21.51
CA GLY A 37 -0.16 -22.57 -21.71
C GLY A 37 0.65 -21.30 -21.88
N ILE A 38 0.14 -20.15 -21.42
CA ILE A 38 0.91 -18.91 -21.32
C ILE A 38 1.87 -19.10 -20.16
N LYS A 39 3.04 -19.69 -20.44
CA LYS A 39 4.19 -19.60 -19.54
C LYS A 39 4.36 -18.12 -19.24
N LYS A 40 4.35 -17.76 -17.95
CA LYS A 40 4.80 -16.46 -17.42
C LYS A 40 5.99 -16.05 -18.27
N SER A 41 5.75 -15.22 -19.28
CA SER A 41 6.83 -14.79 -20.14
C SER A 41 7.74 -14.04 -19.18
N ASN A 42 9.02 -14.42 -19.15
CA ASN A 42 10.03 -13.53 -18.62
C ASN A 42 10.00 -12.32 -19.55
N ILE A 43 9.07 -11.40 -19.32
CA ILE A 43 9.00 -10.17 -20.07
C ILE A 43 10.07 -9.29 -19.45
N GLU A 44 11.28 -9.45 -19.97
CA GLU A 44 12.50 -8.73 -19.59
C GLU A 44 12.39 -7.20 -19.80
N GLY A 45 11.22 -6.67 -20.16
CA GLY A 45 10.91 -5.24 -20.34
C GLY A 45 10.13 -4.55 -19.22
N TYR A 46 9.62 -5.26 -18.20
CA TYR A 46 8.75 -4.65 -17.16
C TYR A 46 9.50 -4.12 -15.92
N SER A 47 10.83 -4.06 -15.94
CA SER A 47 11.65 -3.58 -14.81
C SER A 47 11.34 -2.13 -14.39
N PHE A 48 10.92 -1.27 -15.33
CA PHE A 48 10.61 0.13 -15.06
C PHE A 48 9.13 0.43 -14.76
N ALA A 49 8.24 -0.57 -14.66
CA ALA A 49 6.78 -0.32 -14.64
C ALA A 49 6.06 -0.71 -13.33
N ASN A 50 6.72 -1.38 -12.39
CA ASN A 50 6.05 -1.84 -11.15
C ASN A 50 6.05 -0.79 -10.01
N TRP A 51 7.04 0.12 -9.98
CA TRP A 51 7.16 1.12 -8.92
C TRP A 51 6.01 2.14 -8.85
N LEU A 52 5.34 2.43 -9.97
CA LEU A 52 4.25 3.40 -10.01
C LEU A 52 2.96 2.85 -9.37
N PRO A 53 2.45 1.66 -9.73
CA PRO A 53 1.37 1.02 -8.98
C PRO A 53 1.62 0.94 -7.48
N ASP A 54 2.84 0.58 -7.09
CA ASP A 54 3.28 0.44 -5.71
C ASP A 54 3.22 1.78 -4.96
N LEU A 55 3.79 2.84 -5.54
CA LEU A 55 3.66 4.20 -5.00
C LEU A 55 2.20 4.66 -4.95
N CYS A 56 1.39 4.37 -5.97
CA CYS A 56 -0.02 4.75 -5.98
C CYS A 56 -0.79 4.09 -4.83
N TRP A 57 -0.52 2.81 -4.55
CA TRP A 57 -1.09 2.10 -3.41
C TRP A 57 -0.67 2.74 -2.09
N GLU A 58 0.63 2.98 -1.90
CA GLU A 58 1.17 3.57 -0.69
C GLU A 58 0.55 4.94 -0.43
N ILE A 59 0.64 5.84 -1.42
CA ILE A 59 0.14 7.22 -1.31
C ILE A 59 -1.36 7.23 -1.04
N SER A 60 -2.14 6.36 -1.69
CA SER A 60 -3.58 6.21 -1.41
C SER A 60 -3.84 5.81 0.04
N PHE A 61 -3.04 4.88 0.58
CA PHE A 61 -3.15 4.46 1.97
C PHE A 61 -2.80 5.59 2.95
N LEU A 62 -1.72 6.35 2.69
CA LEU A 62 -1.33 7.50 3.50
C LEU A 62 -2.37 8.63 3.47
N PHE A 63 -2.99 8.89 2.31
CA PHE A 63 -4.11 9.83 2.19
C PHE A 63 -5.34 9.38 2.97
N MET A 64 -5.69 8.10 2.91
CA MET A 64 -6.80 7.54 3.68
C MET A 64 -6.59 7.74 5.19
N LEU A 65 -5.40 7.43 5.71
CA LEU A 65 -5.06 7.67 7.11
C LEU A 65 -5.13 9.16 7.48
N SER A 66 -4.61 10.02 6.60
CA SER A 66 -4.69 11.47 6.75
C SER A 66 -6.14 11.95 6.81
N ALA A 67 -7.03 11.41 5.99
CA ALA A 67 -8.45 11.75 5.97
C ALA A 67 -9.17 11.33 7.25
N ILE A 68 -8.92 10.11 7.76
CA ILE A 68 -9.54 9.62 9.02
C ILE A 68 -9.17 10.51 10.21
N TRP A 69 -7.92 10.98 10.28
CA TRP A 69 -7.45 11.88 11.34
C TRP A 69 -7.64 13.37 11.03
N GLY A 70 -8.08 13.71 9.82
CA GLY A 70 -8.26 15.07 9.31
C GLY A 70 -6.98 15.74 8.81
N ASN A 71 -5.80 15.26 9.20
CA ASN A 71 -4.51 15.69 8.69
C ASN A 71 -3.41 14.66 9.03
N TRP A 72 -2.42 14.47 8.17
CA TRP A 72 -1.27 13.59 8.43
C TRP A 72 -0.52 13.91 9.72
N ARG A 73 -0.42 15.18 10.11
CA ARG A 73 0.19 15.60 11.38
C ARG A 73 -0.51 15.03 12.61
N LEU A 74 -1.83 14.85 12.51
CA LEU A 74 -2.66 14.36 13.61
C LEU A 74 -2.68 12.84 13.71
N VAL A 75 -2.17 12.13 12.70
CA VAL A 75 -2.02 10.67 12.73
C VAL A 75 -0.99 10.31 13.82
N PRO A 76 -1.37 9.45 14.80
CA PRO A 76 -0.48 9.01 15.87
C PRO A 76 0.80 8.37 15.34
N LEU A 77 1.91 8.59 16.03
CA LEU A 77 3.20 8.02 15.65
C LEU A 77 3.15 6.48 15.57
N SER A 78 2.43 5.82 16.47
CA SER A 78 2.25 4.37 16.44
C SER A 78 1.59 3.87 15.14
N ILE A 79 0.60 4.61 14.61
CA ILE A 79 -0.05 4.27 13.35
C ILE A 79 0.88 4.52 12.16
N LYS A 80 1.68 5.58 12.21
CA LYS A 80 2.71 5.87 11.19
C LYS A 80 3.76 4.75 11.13
N LEU A 81 4.28 4.33 12.28
CA LEU A 81 5.24 3.24 12.37
C LEU A 81 4.62 1.92 11.90
N ALA A 82 3.39 1.60 12.35
CA ALA A 82 2.68 0.41 11.89
C ALA A 82 2.45 0.42 10.37
N THR A 83 2.14 1.57 9.79
CA THR A 83 1.99 1.75 8.34
C THR A 83 3.29 1.44 7.61
N LEU A 84 4.40 2.03 8.06
CA LEU A 84 5.71 1.74 7.50
C LEU A 84 6.08 0.26 7.62
N SER A 85 5.80 -0.36 8.78
CA SER A 85 5.99 -1.80 8.97
C SER A 85 5.12 -2.66 8.05
N VAL A 86 3.89 -2.24 7.74
CA VAL A 86 3.03 -2.94 6.77
C VAL A 86 3.63 -2.85 5.37
N ILE A 87 4.05 -1.65 4.94
CA ILE A 87 4.62 -1.42 3.61
C ILE A 87 5.93 -2.20 3.39
N VAL A 88 6.85 -2.12 4.35
CA VAL A 88 8.09 -2.90 4.28
C VAL A 88 7.81 -4.40 4.46
N GLY A 89 6.86 -4.73 5.34
CA GLY A 89 6.46 -6.10 5.62
C GLY A 89 5.85 -6.80 4.40
N THR A 90 5.08 -6.11 3.56
CA THR A 90 4.51 -6.71 2.34
C THR A 90 5.61 -7.14 1.37
N GLU A 91 6.65 -6.33 1.18
CA GLU A 91 7.80 -6.71 0.34
C GLU A 91 8.60 -7.86 0.93
N LEU A 92 8.86 -7.85 2.24
CA LEU A 92 9.54 -8.97 2.92
C LEU A 92 8.76 -10.29 2.78
N VAL A 93 7.43 -10.24 2.89
CA VAL A 93 6.57 -11.42 2.74
C VAL A 93 6.55 -11.90 1.27
N GLN A 94 6.67 -10.99 0.30
CA GLN A 94 6.86 -11.35 -1.10
C GLN A 94 8.24 -12.00 -1.35
N MET A 95 9.31 -11.48 -0.73
CA MET A 95 10.66 -12.07 -0.78
C MET A 95 10.69 -13.50 -0.23
N LEU A 96 9.89 -13.77 0.80
CA LEU A 96 9.72 -15.12 1.38
C LEU A 96 8.83 -16.04 0.52
N GLY A 97 8.23 -15.52 -0.56
CA GLY A 97 7.36 -16.28 -1.47
C GLY A 97 5.97 -16.59 -0.91
N TRP A 98 5.55 -15.96 0.18
CA TRP A 98 4.25 -16.21 0.81
C TRP A 98 3.10 -15.47 0.11
N ILE A 99 3.43 -14.35 -0.56
CA ILE A 99 2.50 -13.53 -1.32
C ILE A 99 3.10 -13.32 -2.72
N PRO A 100 2.30 -13.38 -3.80
CA PRO A 100 2.76 -13.08 -5.15
C PRO A 100 3.20 -11.61 -5.28
N GLY A 101 4.43 -11.38 -5.70
CA GLY A 101 4.98 -10.06 -6.01
C GLY A 101 6.44 -10.14 -6.43
N THR A 102 7.12 -9.00 -6.52
CA THR A 102 8.53 -8.91 -6.91
C THR A 102 9.46 -9.21 -5.75
N GLY A 103 9.15 -8.70 -4.55
CA GLY A 103 10.05 -8.80 -3.41
C GLY A 103 11.43 -8.17 -3.71
N ASP A 104 11.45 -6.95 -4.24
CA ASP A 104 12.71 -6.24 -4.51
C ASP A 104 13.05 -5.29 -3.36
N ILE A 105 14.31 -5.29 -2.93
CA ILE A 105 14.85 -4.33 -1.96
C ILE A 105 14.73 -2.90 -2.50
N LYS A 106 14.77 -2.71 -3.82
CA LYS A 106 14.55 -1.40 -4.44
C LYS A 106 13.13 -0.89 -4.18
N ASP A 107 12.13 -1.76 -4.17
CA ASP A 107 10.74 -1.38 -3.91
C ASP A 107 10.59 -0.88 -2.47
N ILE A 108 11.26 -1.54 -1.51
CA ILE A 108 11.37 -1.06 -0.11
C ILE A 108 11.94 0.38 -0.04
N LEU A 109 12.98 0.67 -0.83
CA LEU A 109 13.59 2.00 -0.86
C LEU A 109 12.65 3.04 -1.48
N VAL A 110 11.94 2.68 -2.55
CA VAL A 110 10.92 3.54 -3.19
C VAL A 110 9.80 3.87 -2.21
N TYR A 111 9.28 2.88 -1.48
CA TYR A 111 8.30 3.10 -0.43
C TYR A 111 8.82 4.01 0.68
N PHE A 112 10.05 3.80 1.13
CA PHE A 112 10.63 4.67 2.16
C PHE A 112 10.72 6.13 1.70
N ILE A 113 11.08 6.35 0.43
CA ILE A 113 11.10 7.68 -0.19
C ILE A 113 9.69 8.26 -0.30
N GLY A 114 8.72 7.48 -0.78
CA GLY A 114 7.31 7.86 -0.89
C GLY A 114 6.72 8.31 0.45
N PHE A 115 6.86 7.48 1.48
CA PHE A 115 6.48 7.78 2.85
C PHE A 115 7.12 9.08 3.36
N SER A 116 8.42 9.26 3.12
CA SER A 116 9.18 10.43 3.58
C SER A 116 8.72 11.71 2.90
N ILE A 117 8.57 11.69 1.57
CA ILE A 117 8.07 12.83 0.78
C ILE A 117 6.66 13.20 1.23
N PHE A 118 5.75 12.22 1.31
CA PHE A 118 4.40 12.46 1.79
C PHE A 118 4.40 13.07 3.19
N THR A 119 5.21 12.51 4.08
CA THR A 119 5.33 12.99 5.44
C THR A 119 5.81 14.44 5.50
N LEU A 120 6.84 14.80 4.74
CA LEU A 120 7.36 16.18 4.67
C LEU A 120 6.35 17.18 4.07
N LEU A 121 5.67 16.80 2.98
CA LEU A 121 4.67 17.64 2.32
C LEU A 121 3.48 17.95 3.22
N PHE A 122 3.02 16.97 3.99
CA PHE A 122 1.86 17.13 4.87
C PHE A 122 2.24 17.47 6.32
N LEU A 123 3.54 17.44 6.67
CA LEU A 123 4.09 18.00 7.90
C LEU A 123 4.32 19.50 7.83
N THR A 124 4.16 20.21 6.71
CA THR A 124 4.55 21.63 6.58
C THR A 124 3.41 22.63 6.60
N LYS A 125 2.17 22.28 6.20
CA LYS A 125 1.02 23.20 6.28
C LYS A 125 0.24 23.08 7.60
N ARG A 126 0.23 24.16 8.42
CA ARG A 126 -0.87 24.35 9.39
C ARG A 126 -2.13 24.64 8.58
N PRO A 127 -3.28 23.95 8.82
CA PRO A 127 -4.53 24.51 8.34
C PRO A 127 -4.68 25.89 8.99
N LYS A 128 -4.92 26.93 8.19
CA LYS A 128 -5.42 28.20 8.72
C LYS A 128 -6.68 27.84 9.50
N LYS A 129 -6.65 28.04 10.82
CA LYS A 129 -7.88 28.11 11.60
C LYS A 129 -8.66 29.27 10.98
N ASN A 130 -9.72 28.97 10.22
CA ASN A 130 -10.78 29.94 10.03
C ASN A 130 -11.47 30.02 11.39
N LEU A 131 -10.95 30.91 12.25
CA LEU A 131 -11.66 31.48 13.38
C LEU A 131 -12.26 32.79 12.90
#